data_AF-A0A1E4FZQ9-F1
#
_entry.id   AF-A0A1E4FZQ9-F1
#
_cell.length_a   1.000
_cell.length_b   1.000
_cell.length_c   1.000
_cell.angle_alpha   90.00
_cell.angle_beta   90.00
_cell.angle_gamma   90.00
#
_symmetry.space_group_name_H-M   'P 1'
#
loop_
_entity.id
_entity.type
_entity.pdbx_description
1 polymer ?
#
loop_
_entity_poly.entity_id
_entity_poly.type
_entity_poly.pdbx_seq_one_letter_code
_entity_poly.pdbx_strand_id
1 'polypeptide(L)'
;MARTQKDRFDYQGEKLSQARSALMLPHSRGEEYSLADAFSFCDRAFTGFSLDRIKDPEALRHVMVIQRWMDTSGLSEDVSGEGTWVKRGRMMSVDNKLEFSRAVDELADWFNREFWSDD
;
A
#
# COMPACT_ATOMS: atom_id res chain seq x y z
N MET A 1 21.34 12.85 18.46
CA MET A 1 20.87 13.40 17.18
C MET A 1 19.60 12.66 16.81
N ALA A 2 18.44 13.27 17.09
CA ALA A 2 17.16 12.62 16.91
C ALA A 2 16.52 13.19 15.63
N ARG A 3 16.69 12.46 14.51
CA ARG A 3 15.84 12.61 13.31
C ARG A 3 14.55 11.83 13.63
N THR A 4 13.63 12.48 14.35
CA THR A 4 12.91 11.79 15.44
C THR A 4 11.59 11.14 15.04
N GLN A 5 10.84 11.65 14.09
CA GLN A 5 9.46 11.19 13.92
C GLN A 5 8.86 11.62 12.58
N LYS A 6 9.07 12.88 12.20
CA LYS A 6 8.61 13.51 10.96
C LYS A 6 9.12 12.79 9.71
N ASP A 7 10.45 12.60 9.59
CA ASP A 7 11.08 11.90 8.46
C ASP A 7 10.56 10.47 8.21
N ARG A 8 10.11 9.77 9.27
CA ARG A 8 9.55 8.41 9.11
C ARG A 8 8.15 8.49 8.50
N PHE A 9 7.29 9.35 9.04
CA PHE A 9 5.94 9.55 8.52
C PHE A 9 5.93 10.10 7.10
N ASP A 10 6.90 10.96 6.77
CA ASP A 10 7.14 11.42 5.39
C ASP A 10 7.48 10.25 4.47
N TYR A 11 8.32 9.32 4.92
CA TYR A 11 8.61 8.11 4.16
C TYR A 11 7.36 7.23 3.96
N GLN A 12 6.51 7.04 5.00
CA GLN A 12 5.24 6.33 4.84
C GLN A 12 4.32 7.00 3.81
N GLY A 13 4.10 8.30 3.95
CA GLY A 13 3.28 9.09 3.03
C GLY A 13 3.81 9.06 1.59
N GLU A 14 5.13 9.17 1.41
CA GLU A 14 5.78 9.06 0.10
C GLU A 14 5.52 7.70 -0.55
N LYS A 15 5.68 6.60 0.21
CA LYS A 15 5.47 5.25 -0.31
C LYS A 15 4.00 4.98 -0.62
N LEU A 16 3.07 5.44 0.22
CA LEU A 16 1.64 5.31 -0.07
C LEU A 16 1.21 6.18 -1.26
N SER A 17 1.83 7.35 -1.46
CA SER A 17 1.64 8.16 -2.67
C SER A 17 2.15 7.44 -3.92
N GLN A 18 3.30 6.76 -3.84
CA GLN A 18 3.81 5.92 -4.93
C GLN A 18 2.88 4.74 -5.23
N ALA A 19 2.33 4.10 -4.18
CA ALA A 19 1.33 3.05 -4.33
C ALA A 19 0.06 3.56 -5.03
N ARG A 20 -0.46 4.73 -4.61
CA ARG A 20 -1.59 5.41 -5.26
C ARG A 20 -1.32 5.67 -6.74
N SER A 21 -0.14 6.23 -7.07
CA SER A 21 0.23 6.50 -8.47
C SER A 21 0.34 5.24 -9.31
N ALA A 22 0.83 4.12 -8.76
CA ALA A 22 0.90 2.85 -9.48
C ALA A 22 -0.47 2.30 -9.89
N LEU A 23 -1.52 2.63 -9.12
CA LEU A 23 -2.90 2.22 -9.36
C LEU A 23 -3.65 3.13 -10.34
N MET A 24 -3.10 4.30 -10.68
CA MET A 24 -3.70 5.20 -11.66
C MET A 24 -3.50 4.69 -13.09
N LEU A 25 -4.50 4.97 -13.94
CA LEU A 25 -4.43 4.65 -15.36
C LEU A 25 -3.48 5.60 -16.12
N PRO A 26 -2.86 5.15 -17.23
CA PRO A 26 -2.94 3.80 -17.81
C PRO A 26 -1.94 2.81 -17.18
N HIS A 27 -2.35 1.55 -17.02
CA HIS A 27 -1.46 0.47 -16.56
C HIS A 27 -0.67 -0.12 -17.74
N SER A 28 0.47 0.50 -18.06
CA SER A 28 1.28 0.18 -19.25
C SER A 28 1.74 -1.28 -19.37
N ARG A 29 1.82 -2.01 -18.26
CA ARG A 29 2.24 -3.42 -18.21
C ARG A 29 1.10 -4.39 -17.87
N GLY A 30 -0.12 -3.90 -17.68
CA GLY A 30 -1.25 -4.66 -17.16
C GLY A 30 -1.54 -4.33 -15.70
N GLU A 31 -2.81 -4.44 -15.32
CA GLU A 31 -3.34 -4.07 -14.01
C GLU A 31 -2.72 -4.91 -12.88
N GLU A 32 -2.41 -6.18 -13.13
CA GLU A 32 -1.80 -7.06 -12.12
C GLU A 32 -0.38 -6.62 -11.74
N TYR A 33 0.37 -6.02 -12.66
CA TYR A 33 1.71 -5.50 -12.39
C TYR A 33 1.62 -4.17 -11.64
N SER A 34 0.68 -3.31 -12.01
CA SER A 34 0.34 -2.10 -11.24
C SER A 34 -0.05 -2.42 -9.80
N LEU A 35 -0.85 -3.47 -9.58
CA LEU A 35 -1.19 -3.98 -8.25
C LEU A 35 0.05 -4.51 -7.51
N ALA A 36 0.91 -5.27 -8.18
CA ALA A 36 2.14 -5.78 -7.57
C ALA A 36 3.12 -4.66 -7.17
N ASP A 37 3.27 -3.63 -8.00
CA ASP A 37 4.06 -2.45 -7.68
C ASP A 37 3.47 -1.71 -6.47
N ALA A 38 2.14 -1.54 -6.43
CA ALA A 38 1.44 -0.96 -5.29
C ALA A 38 1.66 -1.78 -4.00
N PHE A 39 1.57 -3.12 -4.06
CA PHE A 39 1.87 -3.99 -2.93
C PHE A 39 3.30 -3.80 -2.42
N SER A 40 4.29 -3.73 -3.32
CA SER A 40 5.68 -3.46 -2.96
C SER A 40 5.86 -2.11 -2.26
N PHE A 41 5.16 -1.05 -2.72
CA PHE A 41 5.21 0.24 -2.05
C PHE A 41 4.51 0.23 -0.68
N CYS A 42 3.36 -0.43 -0.56
CA CYS A 42 2.69 -0.62 0.73
C CYS A 42 3.55 -1.42 1.72
N ASP A 43 4.22 -2.48 1.27
CA ASP A 43 5.14 -3.26 2.09
C ASP A 43 6.27 -2.39 2.65
N ARG A 44 6.87 -1.57 1.80
CA ARG A 44 7.90 -0.60 2.21
C ARG A 44 7.35 0.44 3.18
N ALA A 45 6.10 0.89 3.01
CA ALA A 45 5.48 1.84 3.93
C ALA A 45 5.32 1.23 5.34
N PHE A 46 4.91 -0.03 5.42
CA PHE A 46 4.64 -0.69 6.71
C PHE A 46 5.85 -1.41 7.31
N THR A 47 6.90 -1.67 6.54
CA THR A 47 8.12 -2.32 7.01
C THR A 47 8.76 -1.50 8.14
N GLY A 48 8.81 -2.09 9.34
CA GLY A 48 9.38 -1.44 10.52
C GLY A 48 8.55 -0.28 11.08
N PHE A 49 7.34 -0.06 10.56
CA PHE A 49 6.39 0.92 11.09
C PHE A 49 5.47 0.27 12.13
N SER A 50 5.38 0.91 13.29
CA SER A 50 4.54 0.41 14.38
C SER A 50 3.12 0.96 14.24
N LEU A 51 2.14 0.07 14.02
CA LEU A 51 0.74 0.43 13.75
C LEU A 51 0.04 1.12 14.92
N ASP A 52 0.52 0.90 16.15
CA ASP A 52 0.03 1.59 17.35
C ASP A 52 0.19 3.12 17.29
N ARG A 53 0.99 3.62 16.34
CA ARG A 53 1.19 5.04 16.09
C ARG A 53 0.05 5.67 15.28
N ILE A 54 -0.76 4.87 14.59
CA ILE A 54 -1.98 5.33 13.93
C ILE A 54 -3.08 5.36 14.98
N LYS A 55 -3.51 6.57 15.37
CA LYS A 55 -4.58 6.75 16.38
C LYS A 55 -5.97 6.85 15.77
N ASP A 56 -6.04 7.16 14.47
CA ASP A 56 -7.29 7.21 13.72
C ASP A 56 -7.78 5.77 13.41
N PRO A 57 -8.96 5.36 13.93
CA PRO A 57 -9.51 4.04 13.68
C PRO A 57 -9.80 3.77 12.19
N GLU A 58 -10.14 4.80 11.41
CA GLU A 58 -10.45 4.65 9.99
C GLU A 58 -9.17 4.43 9.18
N ALA A 59 -8.10 5.16 9.49
CA ALA A 59 -6.78 4.91 8.91
C ALA A 59 -6.29 3.49 9.24
N LEU A 60 -6.48 3.02 10.47
CA LEU A 60 -6.17 1.63 10.86
C LEU A 60 -6.99 0.61 10.04
N ARG A 61 -8.28 0.87 9.81
CA ARG A 61 -9.13 0.02 8.98
C ARG A 61 -8.58 -0.10 7.55
N HIS A 62 -8.11 1.00 6.96
CA HIS A 62 -7.47 0.97 5.64
C HIS A 62 -6.18 0.17 5.62
N VAL A 63 -5.34 0.27 6.65
CA VAL A 63 -4.14 -0.58 6.78
C VAL A 63 -4.52 -2.06 6.80
N MET A 64 -5.53 -2.44 7.56
CA MET A 64 -5.98 -3.84 7.64
C MET A 64 -6.48 -4.36 6.29
N VAL A 65 -7.21 -3.54 5.53
CA VAL A 65 -7.65 -3.87 4.17
C VAL A 65 -6.45 -4.09 3.25
N ILE A 66 -5.46 -3.19 3.27
CA ILE A 66 -4.24 -3.30 2.47
C ILE A 66 -3.48 -4.60 2.80
N GLN A 67 -3.23 -4.86 4.08
CA GLN A 67 -2.50 -6.05 4.53
C GLN A 67 -3.21 -7.35 4.15
N ARG A 68 -4.55 -7.39 4.25
CA ARG A 68 -5.36 -8.55 3.81
C ARG A 68 -5.17 -8.87 2.33
N TRP A 69 -5.06 -7.85 1.49
CA TRP A 69 -4.89 -8.06 0.05
C TRP A 69 -3.45 -8.43 -0.32
N MET A 70 -2.47 -7.93 0.43
CA MET A 70 -1.05 -8.27 0.27
C MET A 70 -0.65 -9.65 0.80
N ASP A 71 -1.48 -10.28 1.62
CA ASP A 71 -1.20 -11.62 2.15
C ASP A 71 -1.09 -12.64 1.00
N THR A 72 0.09 -13.27 0.92
CA THR A 72 0.45 -14.29 -0.07
C THR A 72 0.75 -15.64 0.57
N SER A 73 0.47 -15.84 1.86
CA SER A 73 0.77 -17.06 2.62
C SER A 73 0.18 -18.35 2.01
N GLY A 74 -0.86 -18.23 1.19
CA GLY A 74 -1.47 -19.34 0.45
C GLY A 74 -0.97 -19.53 -0.99
N LEU A 75 -0.02 -18.73 -1.47
CA LEU A 75 0.49 -18.79 -2.84
C LEU A 75 1.91 -19.38 -2.85
N SER A 76 2.12 -20.43 -3.65
CA SER A 76 3.46 -20.94 -3.92
C SER A 76 4.20 -20.06 -4.92
N GLU A 77 5.49 -19.86 -4.66
CA GLU A 77 6.41 -19.33 -5.66
C GLU A 77 6.37 -20.24 -6.89
N ASP A 78 6.17 -19.66 -8.08
CA ASP A 78 6.15 -20.44 -9.30
C ASP A 78 7.54 -20.87 -9.73
N VAL A 79 7.60 -22.00 -10.43
CA VAL A 79 8.76 -22.38 -11.25
C VAL A 79 8.91 -21.43 -12.45
N SER A 80 7.82 -20.78 -12.89
CA SER A 80 7.84 -19.76 -13.97
C SER A 80 8.52 -18.43 -13.60
N GLY A 81 8.84 -18.23 -12.32
CA GLY A 81 9.46 -16.99 -11.82
C GLY A 81 8.49 -15.80 -11.70
N GLU A 82 7.19 -16.00 -11.89
CA GLU A 82 6.19 -14.95 -11.66
C GLU A 82 6.02 -14.68 -10.16
N GLY A 83 6.22 -13.42 -9.76
CA GLY A 83 6.15 -13.00 -8.35
C GLY A 83 4.78 -13.24 -7.73
N THR A 84 4.74 -13.68 -6.48
CA THR A 84 3.50 -14.03 -5.75
C THR A 84 2.49 -12.88 -5.70
N TRP A 85 2.96 -11.63 -5.69
CA TRP A 85 2.12 -10.43 -5.76
C TRP A 85 1.44 -10.20 -7.11
N VAL A 86 2.08 -10.55 -8.23
CA VAL A 86 1.45 -10.49 -9.55
C VAL A 86 0.31 -11.52 -9.63
N LYS A 87 0.59 -12.75 -9.16
CA LYS A 87 -0.45 -13.80 -9.04
C LYS A 87 -1.62 -13.34 -8.18
N ARG A 88 -1.30 -12.71 -7.03
CA ARG A 88 -2.31 -12.18 -6.12
C ARG A 88 -3.20 -11.13 -6.81
N GLY A 89 -2.60 -10.17 -7.52
CA GLY A 89 -3.33 -9.15 -8.27
C GLY A 89 -4.25 -9.73 -9.35
N ARG A 90 -3.84 -10.80 -10.04
CA ARG A 90 -4.68 -11.51 -11.02
C ARG A 90 -5.89 -12.21 -10.40
N MET A 91 -5.75 -12.72 -9.17
CA MET A 91 -6.81 -13.42 -8.46
C MET A 91 -7.86 -12.48 -7.84
N MET A 92 -7.62 -11.17 -7.83
CA MET A 92 -8.56 -10.19 -7.29
C MET A 92 -9.72 -9.94 -8.27
N SER A 93 -10.95 -9.98 -7.76
CA SER A 93 -12.10 -9.46 -8.48
C SER A 93 -11.99 -7.95 -8.65
N VAL A 94 -12.78 -7.38 -9.57
CA VAL A 94 -12.86 -5.92 -9.76
C VAL A 94 -13.22 -5.20 -8.46
N ASP A 95 -14.19 -5.72 -7.70
CA ASP A 95 -14.59 -5.14 -6.41
C ASP A 95 -13.45 -5.14 -5.39
N ASN A 96 -12.66 -6.22 -5.32
CA ASN A 96 -11.51 -6.30 -4.42
C ASN A 96 -10.42 -5.31 -4.84
N LYS A 97 -10.21 -5.11 -6.15
CA LYS A 97 -9.25 -4.12 -6.67
C LYS A 97 -9.70 -2.70 -6.33
N LEU A 98 -10.99 -2.40 -6.47
CA LEU A 98 -11.56 -1.11 -6.07
C LEU A 98 -11.45 -0.87 -4.56
N GLU A 99 -11.72 -1.90 -3.74
CA GLU A 99 -11.57 -1.82 -2.29
C GLU A 99 -10.10 -1.53 -1.90
N PHE A 100 -9.15 -2.25 -2.50
CA PHE A 100 -7.73 -2.04 -2.29
C PHE A 100 -7.29 -0.63 -2.72
N SER A 101 -7.64 -0.22 -3.94
CA SER A 101 -7.29 1.11 -4.47
C SER A 101 -7.85 2.23 -3.60
N ARG A 102 -9.10 2.11 -3.13
CA ARG A 102 -9.70 3.08 -2.21
C ARG A 102 -8.97 3.11 -0.87
N ALA A 103 -8.60 1.95 -0.32
CA ALA A 103 -7.86 1.91 0.94
C ALA A 103 -6.47 2.57 0.83
N VAL A 104 -5.78 2.37 -0.28
CA VAL A 104 -4.49 3.04 -0.56
C VAL A 104 -4.68 4.56 -0.71
N ASP A 105 -5.70 4.99 -1.44
CA ASP A 105 -6.02 6.40 -1.68
C ASP A 105 -6.31 7.16 -0.37
N GLU A 106 -7.27 6.65 0.41
CA GLU A 106 -7.69 7.24 1.68
C GLU A 106 -6.55 7.27 2.71
N LEU A 107 -5.73 6.22 2.75
CA LEU A 107 -4.60 6.16 3.66
C LEU A 107 -3.47 7.11 3.24
N ALA A 108 -3.16 7.21 1.94
CA ALA A 108 -2.20 8.18 1.44
C ALA A 108 -2.63 9.62 1.77
N ASP A 109 -3.90 9.94 1.55
CA ASP A 109 -4.46 11.25 1.89
C ASP A 109 -4.43 11.50 3.40
N TRP A 110 -4.69 10.49 4.24
CA TRP A 110 -4.57 10.61 5.70
C TRP A 110 -3.13 10.93 6.12
N PHE A 111 -2.12 10.19 5.64
CA PHE A 111 -0.72 10.49 5.96
C PHE A 111 -0.31 11.90 5.48
N ASN A 112 -0.77 12.33 4.31
CA ASN A 112 -0.50 13.68 3.83
C ASN A 112 -1.15 14.73 4.74
N ARG A 113 -2.41 14.58 5.13
CA ARG A 113 -3.08 15.53 6.04
C ARG A 113 -2.44 15.57 7.42
N GLU A 114 -2.18 14.42 8.02
CA GLU A 114 -1.71 14.33 9.41
C GLU A 114 -0.28 14.87 9.57
N PHE A 115 0.57 14.77 8.53
CA PHE A 115 1.99 15.08 8.65
C PHE A 115 2.49 16.24 7.78
N TRP A 116 1.71 16.68 6.78
CA TRP A 116 2.01 17.85 5.93
C TRP A 116 1.11 19.06 6.20
N SER A 117 0.20 19.01 7.17
CA SER A 117 -0.51 20.21 7.64
C SER A 117 0.36 21.06 8.57
N ASP A 118 1.47 21.57 8.05
CA ASP A 118 2.20 22.72 8.60
C ASP A 118 2.14 23.85 7.56
N ASP A 119 1.05 24.62 7.58
CA ASP A 119 1.04 26.06 7.21
C ASP A 119 -0.08 26.78 7.99
#